data_AF-A0A6J6U970-F1
#
_entry.id   AF-A0A6J6U970-F1
#
_cell.length_a   1.000
_cell.length_b   1.000
_cell.length_c   1.000
_cell.angle_alpha   90.00
_cell.angle_beta   90.00
_cell.angle_gamma   90.00
#
_symmetry.space_group_name_H-M   'P 1'
#
loop_
_entity.id
_entity.type
_entity.pdbx_description
1 polymer ?
#
loop_
_entity_poly.entity_id
_entity_poly.type
_entity_poly.pdbx_seq_one_letter_code
_entity_poly.pdbx_strand_id
1 'polypeptide(L)'
;MADNQALNARQQMVVAIRQLASEGYDDKLAGHVSMRDREDGTILVPRVGSLWEEFTVDDIVRIDAEGHIVEGEGNLNPTIVFHLELHKARPDIVCALHNHPPYGTMWACAGELPPLYDQTGANSGGTATVYAEYGGVVDTRRAAAELAAAYGAADMAILVGHGTLITASSVALALLRAQCFEHRSRKAWEVRALGLPGVPLPEHHAARLAQAADVYADLLLVAYARRLRRTDPRALLGEERVAASSV
;
A
#
# COMPACT_ATOMS: atom_id res chain seq x y z
N MET A 1 17.00 -23.04 11.37
CA MET A 1 17.24 -21.93 10.42
C MET A 1 16.63 -22.25 9.04
N ALA A 2 15.49 -22.94 9.01
CA ALA A 2 14.73 -23.17 7.79
C ALA A 2 13.55 -22.21 7.82
N ASP A 3 13.55 -21.21 6.94
CA ASP A 3 12.38 -20.67 6.25
C ASP A 3 12.62 -19.22 5.73
N ASN A 4 13.77 -19.00 5.08
CA ASN A 4 14.09 -17.74 4.40
C ASN A 4 13.97 -17.90 2.87
N GLN A 5 12.89 -18.54 2.42
CA GLN A 5 12.60 -18.65 1.00
C GLN A 5 12.14 -17.28 0.48
N ALA A 6 12.77 -16.81 -0.60
CA ALA A 6 12.40 -15.57 -1.27
C ALA A 6 10.91 -15.62 -1.68
N LEU A 7 10.18 -14.55 -1.38
CA LEU A 7 8.77 -14.42 -1.73
C LEU A 7 8.63 -14.05 -3.20
N ASN A 8 7.80 -14.77 -3.95
CA ASN A 8 7.41 -14.33 -5.29
C ASN A 8 6.50 -13.10 -5.23
N ALA A 9 6.26 -12.44 -6.37
CA ALA A 9 5.47 -11.20 -6.43
C ALA A 9 4.06 -11.33 -5.82
N ARG A 10 3.33 -12.41 -6.12
CA ARG A 10 1.99 -12.67 -5.55
C ARG A 10 2.06 -12.84 -4.03
N GLN A 11 3.04 -13.59 -3.53
CA GLN A 11 3.26 -13.76 -2.09
C GLN A 11 3.60 -12.45 -1.38
N GLN A 12 4.42 -11.59 -1.99
CA GLN A 12 4.73 -10.27 -1.42
C GLN A 12 3.46 -9.43 -1.27
N MET A 13 2.61 -9.38 -2.30
CA MET A 13 1.32 -8.67 -2.25
C MET A 13 0.42 -9.23 -1.14
N VAL A 14 0.22 -10.55 -1.08
CA VAL A 14 -0.62 -11.18 -0.07
C VAL A 14 -0.11 -10.87 1.34
N VAL A 15 1.20 -11.00 1.59
CA VAL A 15 1.77 -10.67 2.91
C VAL A 15 1.50 -9.23 3.28
N ALA A 16 1.69 -8.28 2.36
CA ALA A 16 1.43 -6.87 2.61
C ALA A 16 -0.05 -6.60 2.90
N ILE A 17 -0.96 -7.09 2.05
CA ILE A 17 -2.40 -6.89 2.22
C ILE A 17 -2.89 -7.48 3.55
N ARG A 18 -2.49 -8.72 3.87
CA ARG A 18 -2.88 -9.41 5.11
C ARG A 18 -2.33 -8.70 6.34
N GLN A 19 -1.12 -8.13 6.25
CA GLN A 19 -0.55 -7.34 7.34
C GLN A 19 -1.32 -6.02 7.55
N LEU A 20 -1.66 -5.31 6.46
CA LEU A 20 -2.45 -4.06 6.53
C LEU A 20 -3.85 -4.33 7.10
N ALA A 21 -4.49 -5.43 6.70
CA ALA A 21 -5.77 -5.87 7.26
C ALA A 21 -5.68 -6.13 8.77
N SER A 22 -4.61 -6.79 9.22
CA SER A 22 -4.40 -7.06 10.65
C SER A 22 -4.23 -5.81 11.51
N GLU A 23 -3.99 -4.66 10.88
CA GLU A 23 -3.88 -3.34 11.52
C GLU A 23 -5.14 -2.48 11.33
N GLY A 24 -6.16 -3.00 10.63
CA GLY A 24 -7.44 -2.33 10.39
C GLY A 24 -7.35 -1.21 9.36
N TYR A 25 -6.50 -1.36 8.33
CA TYR A 25 -6.35 -0.32 7.29
C TYR A 25 -7.32 -0.51 6.11
N ASP A 26 -8.00 -1.64 6.07
CA ASP A 26 -9.10 -1.91 5.14
C ASP A 26 -10.40 -1.22 5.60
N ASP A 27 -11.25 -0.85 4.66
CA ASP A 27 -12.66 -0.53 4.92
C ASP A 27 -13.54 -1.53 4.19
N LYS A 28 -13.78 -2.68 4.85
CA LYS A 28 -14.57 -3.79 4.32
C LYS A 28 -13.94 -4.32 3.01
N LEU A 29 -14.54 -4.00 1.86
CA LEU A 29 -14.07 -4.39 0.53
C LEU A 29 -13.34 -3.24 -0.19
N ALA A 30 -13.29 -2.05 0.41
CA ALA A 30 -12.67 -0.88 -0.18
C ALA A 30 -11.14 -0.92 -0.05
N GLY A 31 -10.50 0.02 -0.75
CA GLY A 31 -9.06 0.04 -0.93
C GLY A 31 -8.61 -0.92 -2.04
N HIS A 32 -7.41 -0.68 -2.53
CA HIS A 32 -6.84 -1.45 -3.63
C HIS A 32 -5.33 -1.28 -3.69
N VAL A 33 -4.65 -2.35 -4.06
CA VAL A 33 -3.20 -2.38 -4.25
C VAL A 33 -2.88 -2.89 -5.66
N SER A 34 -1.86 -2.33 -6.27
CA SER A 34 -1.31 -2.83 -7.52
C SER A 34 0.21 -2.89 -7.47
N MET A 35 0.77 -3.90 -8.13
CA MET A 35 2.21 -4.09 -8.26
C MET A 35 2.58 -4.23 -9.74
N ARG A 36 3.39 -3.32 -10.28
CA ARG A 36 3.95 -3.45 -11.62
C ARG A 36 5.09 -4.47 -11.62
N ASP A 37 4.98 -5.43 -12.51
CA ASP A 37 6.08 -6.32 -12.85
C ASP A 37 7.11 -5.56 -13.69
N ARG A 38 8.36 -5.51 -13.22
CA ARG A 38 9.42 -4.75 -13.91
C ARG A 38 9.93 -5.46 -15.15
N GLU A 39 9.70 -6.78 -15.27
CA GLU A 39 10.23 -7.57 -16.39
C GLU A 39 9.45 -7.31 -17.69
N ASP A 40 8.11 -7.29 -17.60
CA ASP A 40 7.23 -7.17 -18.77
C ASP A 40 6.28 -5.95 -18.72
N GLY A 41 6.26 -5.21 -17.61
CA GLY A 41 5.40 -4.03 -17.42
C GLY A 41 3.94 -4.34 -17.09
N THR A 42 3.55 -5.63 -17.01
CA THR A 42 2.21 -6.02 -16.57
C THR A 42 2.00 -5.69 -15.10
N ILE A 43 0.75 -5.72 -14.65
CA ILE A 43 0.39 -5.28 -13.29
C ILE A 43 -0.34 -6.40 -12.57
N LEU A 44 0.07 -6.70 -11.34
CA LEU A 44 -0.62 -7.60 -10.43
C LEU A 44 -1.59 -6.80 -9.56
N VAL A 45 -2.81 -7.30 -9.43
CA VAL A 45 -3.88 -6.70 -8.61
C VAL A 45 -4.69 -7.81 -7.93
N PRO A 46 -5.23 -7.60 -6.71
CA PRO A 46 -6.22 -8.51 -6.15
C PRO A 46 -7.54 -8.40 -6.92
N ARG A 47 -8.18 -9.54 -7.19
CA ARG A 47 -9.58 -9.57 -7.65
C ARG A 47 -10.53 -9.07 -6.56
N VAL A 48 -11.69 -8.57 -6.94
CA VAL A 48 -12.73 -8.20 -5.97
C VAL A 48 -13.51 -9.41 -5.48
N GLY A 49 -14.00 -9.36 -4.24
CA GLY A 49 -14.89 -10.37 -3.67
C GLY A 49 -14.45 -10.92 -2.32
N SER A 50 -13.21 -10.66 -1.90
CA SER A 50 -12.65 -11.12 -0.63
C SER A 50 -12.39 -9.94 0.30
N LEU A 51 -12.57 -10.15 1.61
CA LEU A 51 -12.02 -9.25 2.61
C LEU A 51 -10.49 -9.28 2.55
N TRP A 52 -9.85 -8.21 3.02
CA TRP A 52 -8.38 -8.14 2.96
C TRP A 52 -7.71 -9.27 3.77
N GLU A 53 -8.41 -9.73 4.81
CA GLU A 53 -7.99 -10.87 5.62
C GLU A 53 -8.27 -12.26 5.01
N GLU A 54 -8.77 -12.32 3.78
CA GLU A 54 -9.05 -13.60 3.10
C GLU A 54 -8.14 -13.82 1.90
N PHE A 55 -7.43 -12.77 1.44
CA PHE A 55 -6.60 -12.86 0.25
C PHE A 55 -5.52 -13.95 0.34
N THR A 56 -5.46 -14.72 -0.73
CA THR A 56 -4.46 -15.73 -1.04
C THR A 56 -3.72 -15.38 -2.32
N VAL A 57 -2.68 -16.14 -2.66
CA VAL A 57 -1.94 -15.96 -3.92
C VAL A 57 -2.80 -16.15 -5.17
N ASP A 58 -3.89 -16.92 -5.08
CA ASP A 58 -4.81 -17.21 -6.18
C ASP A 58 -5.81 -16.08 -6.43
N ASP A 59 -5.97 -15.18 -5.47
CA ASP A 59 -6.77 -13.98 -5.62
C ASP A 59 -6.03 -12.84 -6.33
N ILE A 60 -4.71 -12.95 -6.43
CA ILE A 60 -3.93 -11.99 -7.22
C ILE A 60 -4.10 -12.38 -8.68
N VAL A 61 -4.40 -11.44 -9.56
CA VAL A 61 -4.50 -11.62 -11.01
C VAL A 61 -3.52 -10.69 -11.71
N ARG A 62 -3.12 -11.03 -12.93
CA ARG A 62 -2.25 -10.20 -13.77
C ARG A 62 -3.07 -9.51 -14.84
N ILE A 63 -2.83 -8.23 -15.03
CA ILE A 63 -3.49 -7.39 -16.04
C ILE A 63 -2.47 -6.73 -16.96
N ASP A 64 -2.87 -6.48 -18.20
CA ASP A 64 -2.11 -5.65 -19.15
C ASP A 64 -2.24 -4.15 -18.82
N ALA A 65 -1.56 -3.30 -19.61
CA ALA A 65 -1.60 -1.85 -19.44
C ALA A 65 -2.99 -1.25 -19.74
N GLU A 66 -3.86 -2.02 -20.39
CA GLU A 66 -5.21 -1.64 -20.74
C GLU A 66 -6.24 -2.00 -19.66
N GLY A 67 -5.85 -2.84 -18.69
CA GLY A 67 -6.69 -3.32 -17.61
C GLY A 67 -7.41 -4.64 -17.91
N HIS A 68 -7.00 -5.38 -18.95
CA HIS A 68 -7.52 -6.72 -19.22
C HIS A 68 -6.74 -7.78 -18.44
N ILE A 69 -7.45 -8.75 -17.87
CA ILE A 69 -6.83 -9.89 -17.20
C ILE A 69 -6.13 -10.77 -18.25
N VAL A 70 -4.82 -11.00 -18.06
CA VAL A 70 -3.99 -11.87 -18.90
C VAL A 70 -3.56 -13.15 -18.18
N GLU A 71 -3.66 -13.19 -16.84
CA GLU A 71 -3.39 -14.38 -16.02
C GLU A 71 -4.29 -14.37 -14.76
N GLY A 72 -4.98 -15.49 -14.50
CA GLY A 72 -5.96 -15.62 -13.41
C GLY A 72 -7.39 -15.32 -13.84
N GLU A 73 -8.33 -15.36 -12.89
CA GLU A 73 -9.76 -15.20 -13.14
C GLU A 73 -10.44 -14.36 -12.05
N GLY A 74 -11.50 -13.63 -12.42
CA GLY A 74 -12.33 -12.86 -11.49
C GLY A 74 -12.71 -11.50 -12.06
N ASN A 75 -13.19 -10.63 -11.17
CA ASN A 75 -13.53 -9.25 -11.49
C ASN A 75 -12.48 -8.30 -10.88
N LEU A 76 -12.25 -7.17 -11.54
CA LEU A 76 -11.35 -6.12 -11.06
C LEU A 76 -12.13 -5.01 -10.37
N ASN A 77 -11.49 -4.30 -9.44
CA ASN A 77 -12.01 -3.04 -8.95
C ASN A 77 -11.90 -1.99 -10.08
N PRO A 78 -13.01 -1.32 -10.49
CA PRO A 78 -12.97 -0.33 -11.56
C PRO A 78 -11.95 0.79 -11.33
N THR A 79 -11.65 1.14 -10.08
CA THR A 79 -10.69 2.19 -9.72
C THR A 79 -9.23 1.83 -10.01
N ILE A 80 -8.93 0.57 -10.38
CA ILE A 80 -7.59 0.16 -10.84
C ILE A 80 -7.16 0.97 -12.07
N VAL A 81 -8.09 1.52 -12.85
CA VAL A 81 -7.77 2.44 -13.95
C VAL A 81 -6.90 3.62 -13.50
N PHE A 82 -7.12 4.13 -12.28
CA PHE A 82 -6.27 5.18 -11.71
C PHE A 82 -4.85 4.67 -11.42
N HIS A 83 -4.71 3.44 -10.90
CA HIS A 83 -3.39 2.83 -10.69
C HIS A 83 -2.64 2.63 -12.00
N LEU A 84 -3.33 2.26 -13.09
CA LEU A 84 -2.72 2.12 -14.43
C LEU A 84 -2.12 3.45 -14.91
N GLU A 85 -2.90 4.53 -14.86
CA GLU A 85 -2.41 5.85 -15.27
C GLU A 85 -1.31 6.38 -14.32
N LEU A 86 -1.38 6.04 -13.02
CA LEU A 86 -0.33 6.37 -12.07
C LEU A 86 0.99 5.64 -12.38
N HIS A 87 0.95 4.33 -12.65
CA HIS A 87 2.14 3.56 -13.07
C HIS A 87 2.74 4.04 -14.38
N LYS A 88 1.89 4.51 -15.30
CA LYS A 88 2.31 5.11 -16.58
C LYS A 88 2.97 6.48 -16.38
N ALA A 89 2.39 7.33 -15.54
CA ALA A 89 2.93 8.64 -15.21
C ALA A 89 4.21 8.56 -14.34
N ARG A 90 4.34 7.48 -13.56
CA ARG A 90 5.45 7.24 -12.62
C ARG A 90 6.17 5.92 -12.92
N PRO A 91 7.05 5.88 -13.93
CA PRO A 91 7.88 4.70 -14.21
C PRO A 91 8.81 4.28 -13.06
N ASP A 92 8.99 5.12 -12.05
CA ASP A 92 9.79 4.82 -10.85
C ASP A 92 9.07 3.92 -9.84
N ILE A 93 7.74 4.01 -9.73
CA ILE A 93 6.95 3.30 -8.71
C ILE A 93 6.63 1.87 -9.16
N VAL A 94 6.68 0.90 -8.26
CA VAL A 94 6.23 -0.49 -8.50
C VAL A 94 4.93 -0.75 -7.80
N CYS A 95 4.74 -0.22 -6.60
CA CYS A 95 3.55 -0.47 -5.82
C CYS A 95 2.75 0.81 -5.67
N ALA A 96 1.44 0.73 -5.90
CA ALA A 96 0.48 1.76 -5.53
C ALA A 96 -0.57 1.14 -4.62
N LEU A 97 -0.86 1.79 -3.49
CA LEU A 97 -1.73 1.33 -2.42
C LEU A 97 -2.68 2.47 -2.02
N HIS A 98 -3.97 2.23 -2.17
CA HIS A 98 -5.02 3.06 -1.61
C HIS A 98 -5.73 2.29 -0.50
N ASN A 99 -5.94 2.94 0.64
CA ASN A 99 -6.55 2.36 1.83
C ASN A 99 -7.15 3.44 2.75
N HIS A 100 -7.78 3.00 3.84
CA HIS A 100 -8.56 3.85 4.74
C HIS A 100 -8.13 3.64 6.20
N PRO A 101 -6.85 3.87 6.55
CA PRO A 101 -6.37 3.65 7.90
C PRO A 101 -7.01 4.65 8.88
N PRO A 102 -7.26 4.29 10.15
CA PRO A 102 -8.08 5.10 11.05
C PRO A 102 -7.61 6.54 11.24
N TYR A 103 -6.31 6.75 11.51
CA TYR A 103 -5.78 8.09 11.75
C TYR A 103 -5.50 8.83 10.45
N GLY A 104 -4.98 8.17 9.41
CA GLY A 104 -4.82 8.78 8.09
C GLY A 104 -6.15 9.30 7.53
N THR A 105 -7.23 8.54 7.70
CA THR A 105 -8.60 8.95 7.33
C THR A 105 -9.10 10.11 8.20
N MET A 106 -8.74 10.16 9.48
CA MET A 106 -9.03 11.32 10.32
C MET A 106 -8.37 12.61 9.80
N TRP A 107 -7.12 12.53 9.34
CA TRP A 107 -6.44 13.67 8.71
C TRP A 107 -7.01 14.01 7.33
N ALA A 108 -7.53 13.02 6.58
CA ALA A 108 -8.34 13.25 5.38
C ALA A 108 -9.62 14.03 5.68
N CYS A 109 -10.32 13.73 6.77
CA CYS A 109 -11.46 14.52 7.22
C CYS A 109 -11.06 15.95 7.62
N ALA A 110 -9.88 16.13 8.21
CA ALA A 110 -9.36 17.44 8.59
C ALA A 110 -8.87 18.27 7.40
N GLY A 111 -8.56 17.63 6.26
CA GLY A 111 -7.99 18.30 5.10
C GLY A 111 -6.54 18.76 5.30
N GLU A 112 -5.80 18.11 6.21
CA GLU A 112 -4.47 18.52 6.63
C GLU A 112 -3.46 17.36 6.52
N LEU A 113 -2.19 17.70 6.28
CA LEU A 113 -1.11 16.73 6.38
C LEU A 113 -0.70 16.58 7.86
N PRO A 114 -0.62 15.37 8.43
CA PRO A 114 -0.16 15.18 9.80
C PRO A 114 1.30 15.66 9.94
N PRO A 115 1.65 16.49 10.93
CA PRO A 115 3.05 16.81 11.20
C PRO A 115 3.92 15.58 11.53
N LEU A 116 5.21 15.64 11.20
CA LEU A 116 6.16 14.58 11.52
C LEU A 116 6.92 14.92 12.81
N TYR A 117 6.71 14.15 13.87
CA TYR A 117 7.27 14.44 15.19
C TYR A 117 8.33 13.44 15.69
N ASP A 118 8.37 12.22 15.13
CA ASP A 118 9.20 11.15 15.69
C ASP A 118 9.91 10.29 14.64
N GLN A 119 10.84 9.47 15.13
CA GLN A 119 11.69 8.60 14.32
C GLN A 119 10.87 7.59 13.52
N THR A 120 9.86 6.96 14.13
CA THR A 120 9.07 5.91 13.49
C THR A 120 8.27 6.47 12.30
N GLY A 121 7.64 7.64 12.44
CA GLY A 121 6.93 8.27 11.32
C GLY A 121 7.83 8.68 10.15
N ALA A 122 9.14 8.85 10.39
CA ALA A 122 10.11 9.26 9.38
C ALA A 122 10.78 8.08 8.65
N ASN A 123 10.66 6.87 9.22
CA ASN A 123 11.50 5.73 8.87
C ASN A 123 11.26 5.18 7.46
N SER A 124 10.13 5.51 6.83
CA SER A 124 9.79 5.08 5.48
C SER A 124 10.30 6.00 4.37
N GLY A 125 10.83 7.18 4.74
CA GLY A 125 11.18 8.23 3.79
C GLY A 125 10.02 8.68 2.91
N GLY A 126 10.37 9.32 1.79
CA GLY A 126 9.43 9.83 0.80
C GLY A 126 8.78 11.16 1.18
N THR A 127 8.08 11.74 0.22
CA THR A 127 7.36 13.01 0.36
C THR A 127 5.87 12.77 0.56
N ALA A 128 5.23 13.59 1.40
CA ALA A 128 3.80 13.49 1.66
C ALA A 128 3.08 14.78 1.30
N THR A 129 1.89 14.68 0.71
CA THR A 129 1.07 15.83 0.28
C THR A 129 -0.39 15.70 0.72
N VAL A 130 -1.16 16.76 0.56
CA VAL A 130 -2.63 16.74 0.66
C VAL A 130 -3.20 16.90 -0.74
N TYR A 131 -4.15 16.04 -1.08
CA TYR A 131 -4.88 16.10 -2.33
C TYR A 131 -6.36 16.39 -2.02
N ALA A 132 -6.77 17.64 -2.25
CA ALA A 132 -8.10 18.14 -1.92
C ALA A 132 -9.11 18.06 -3.09
N GLU A 133 -8.63 17.77 -4.31
CA GLU A 133 -9.44 17.76 -5.52
C GLU A 133 -10.13 16.40 -5.74
N TYR A 134 -10.98 15.98 -4.81
CA TYR A 134 -11.82 14.79 -5.02
C TYR A 134 -13.07 15.17 -5.84
N GLY A 135 -13.01 14.95 -7.15
CA GLY A 135 -14.12 15.17 -8.09
C GLY A 135 -15.19 14.07 -8.10
N GLY A 136 -15.09 13.05 -7.23
CA GLY A 136 -15.97 11.87 -7.22
C GLY A 136 -15.28 10.60 -7.74
N VAL A 137 -16.08 9.61 -8.14
CA VAL A 137 -15.58 8.31 -8.65
C VAL A 137 -14.79 8.51 -9.94
N VAL A 138 -13.57 7.98 -9.98
CA VAL A 138 -12.70 8.00 -11.17
C VAL A 138 -12.85 6.68 -11.91
N ASP A 139 -13.74 6.65 -12.89
CA ASP A 139 -14.07 5.45 -13.69
C ASP A 139 -13.71 5.58 -15.18
N THR A 140 -13.15 6.72 -15.60
CA THR A 140 -12.66 6.94 -16.96
C THR A 140 -11.15 7.13 -17.00
N ARG A 141 -10.49 6.66 -18.08
CA ARG A 141 -9.05 6.87 -18.28
C ARG A 141 -8.64 8.35 -18.29
N ARG A 142 -9.49 9.23 -18.84
CA ARG A 142 -9.21 10.67 -18.86
C ARG A 142 -9.14 11.24 -17.44
N ALA A 143 -10.16 10.97 -16.62
CA ALA A 143 -10.18 11.42 -15.23
C ALA A 143 -9.03 10.80 -14.41
N ALA A 144 -8.70 9.53 -14.67
CA ALA A 144 -7.57 8.85 -14.05
C ALA A 144 -6.22 9.48 -14.42
N ALA A 145 -6.02 9.85 -15.69
CA ALA A 145 -4.79 10.50 -16.14
C ALA A 145 -4.65 11.92 -15.58
N GLU A 146 -5.74 12.69 -15.54
CA GLU A 146 -5.78 14.02 -14.91
C GLU A 146 -5.44 13.93 -13.42
N LEU A 147 -6.02 12.95 -12.71
CA LEU A 147 -5.73 12.69 -11.30
C LEU A 147 -4.27 12.26 -11.08
N ALA A 148 -3.74 11.36 -11.90
CA ALA A 148 -2.35 10.91 -11.80
C ALA A 148 -1.36 12.06 -12.03
N ALA A 149 -1.66 12.95 -12.99
CA ALA A 149 -0.86 14.15 -13.23
C ALA A 149 -0.93 15.12 -12.03
N ALA A 150 -2.12 15.32 -11.46
CA ALA A 150 -2.32 16.21 -10.31
C ALA A 150 -1.66 15.67 -9.02
N TYR A 151 -1.65 14.35 -8.82
CA TYR A 151 -0.92 13.70 -7.73
C TYR A 151 0.59 13.95 -7.82
N GLY A 152 1.14 13.95 -9.03
CA GLY A 152 2.52 14.32 -9.32
C GLY A 152 3.55 13.36 -8.69
N ALA A 153 4.53 13.93 -7.99
CA ALA A 153 5.73 13.22 -7.54
C ALA A 153 5.66 12.71 -6.09
N ALA A 154 4.56 12.96 -5.36
CA ALA A 154 4.45 12.57 -3.96
C ALA A 154 4.53 11.05 -3.78
N ASP A 155 5.04 10.60 -2.63
CA ASP A 155 5.08 9.18 -2.26
C ASP A 155 3.88 8.76 -1.42
N MET A 156 3.31 9.71 -0.68
CA MET A 156 2.17 9.53 0.20
C MET A 156 1.22 10.72 0.03
N ALA A 157 -0.08 10.50 0.12
CA ALA A 157 -1.05 11.57 0.17
C ALA A 157 -2.19 11.29 1.14
N ILE A 158 -2.63 12.37 1.78
CA ILE A 158 -3.97 12.48 2.34
C ILE A 158 -4.93 12.85 1.21
N LEU A 159 -5.94 12.02 0.95
CA LEU A 159 -7.02 12.30 0.02
C LEU A 159 -8.19 12.91 0.81
N VAL A 160 -8.41 14.21 0.72
CA VAL A 160 -9.38 14.93 1.57
C VAL A 160 -10.78 14.32 1.44
N GLY A 161 -11.42 14.06 2.58
CA GLY A 161 -12.74 13.43 2.65
C GLY A 161 -12.77 11.94 2.24
N HIS A 162 -11.62 11.30 2.02
CA HIS A 162 -11.56 9.93 1.52
C HIS A 162 -10.64 9.03 2.35
N GLY A 163 -9.32 9.13 2.23
CA GLY A 163 -8.38 8.16 2.82
C GLY A 163 -6.93 8.48 2.47
N THR A 164 -6.11 7.46 2.27
CA THR A 164 -4.69 7.64 1.92
C THR A 164 -4.32 6.98 0.60
N LEU A 165 -3.33 7.54 -0.10
CA LEU A 165 -2.70 6.95 -1.27
C LEU A 165 -1.20 6.89 -1.06
N ILE A 166 -0.60 5.75 -1.37
CA ILE A 166 0.83 5.49 -1.15
C ILE A 166 1.40 4.88 -2.42
N THR A 167 2.53 5.39 -2.85
CA THR A 167 3.31 4.84 -3.96
C THR A 167 4.71 4.49 -3.46
N ALA A 168 5.31 3.43 -4.01
CA ALA A 168 6.67 3.02 -3.63
C ALA A 168 7.38 2.22 -4.73
N SER A 169 8.69 2.13 -4.64
CA SER A 169 9.58 1.37 -5.54
C SER A 169 9.48 -0.16 -5.37
N SER A 170 8.82 -0.64 -4.31
CA SER A 170 8.56 -2.04 -4.00
C SER A 170 7.30 -2.21 -3.14
N VAL A 171 6.75 -3.44 -3.08
CA VAL A 171 5.62 -3.76 -2.18
C VAL A 171 6.03 -3.65 -0.71
N ALA A 172 7.25 -4.08 -0.37
CA ALA A 172 7.80 -3.96 0.97
C ALA A 172 7.82 -2.49 1.43
N LEU A 173 8.34 -1.58 0.59
CA LEU A 173 8.42 -0.16 0.93
C LEU A 173 7.03 0.48 1.01
N ALA A 174 6.06 0.07 0.17
CA ALA A 174 4.68 0.55 0.29
C ALA A 174 4.05 0.16 1.63
N LEU A 175 4.26 -1.08 2.08
CA LEU A 175 3.83 -1.56 3.39
C LEU A 175 4.46 -0.73 4.52
N LEU A 176 5.78 -0.54 4.50
CA LEU A 176 6.47 0.28 5.49
C LEU A 176 5.97 1.73 5.50
N ARG A 177 5.79 2.34 4.31
CA ARG A 177 5.22 3.69 4.17
C ARG A 177 3.83 3.78 4.76
N ALA A 178 2.95 2.80 4.53
CA ALA A 178 1.62 2.78 5.12
C ALA A 178 1.66 2.78 6.66
N GLN A 179 2.48 1.91 7.23
CA GLN A 179 2.63 1.79 8.69
C GLN A 179 3.24 3.06 9.30
N CYS A 180 4.29 3.61 8.68
CA CYS A 180 4.92 4.85 9.14
C CYS A 180 3.99 6.06 9.00
N PHE A 181 3.22 6.14 7.91
CA PHE A 181 2.30 7.24 7.66
C PHE A 181 1.11 7.21 8.61
N GLU A 182 0.57 6.02 8.90
CA GLU A 182 -0.46 5.87 9.92
C GLU A 182 0.07 6.18 11.32
N HIS A 183 1.29 5.73 11.65
CA HIS A 183 1.92 6.07 12.92
C HIS A 183 2.16 7.58 13.08
N ARG A 184 2.65 8.24 12.01
CA ARG A 184 2.79 9.70 11.92
C ARG A 184 1.44 10.37 12.18
N SER A 185 0.39 9.89 11.51
CA SER A 185 -0.99 10.38 11.65
C SER A 185 -1.50 10.27 13.09
N ARG A 186 -1.32 9.10 13.72
CA ARG A 186 -1.68 8.87 15.12
C ARG A 186 -0.91 9.79 16.07
N LYS A 187 0.42 9.86 15.94
CA LYS A 187 1.26 10.66 16.83
C LYS A 187 0.93 12.15 16.72
N ALA A 188 0.68 12.62 15.51
CA ALA A 188 0.25 13.99 15.26
C ALA A 188 -1.09 14.30 15.93
N TRP A 189 -2.05 13.38 15.85
CA TRP A 189 -3.33 13.52 16.54
C TRP A 189 -3.16 13.56 18.07
N GLU A 190 -2.36 12.64 18.64
CA GLU A 190 -2.07 12.60 20.08
C GLU A 190 -1.46 13.91 20.58
N VAL A 191 -0.49 14.47 19.85
CA VAL A 191 0.13 15.77 20.19
C VAL A 191 -0.90 16.91 20.13
N ARG A 192 -1.75 16.94 19.10
CA ARG A 192 -2.84 17.93 18.97
C ARG A 192 -3.85 17.79 20.12
N ALA A 193 -4.18 16.56 20.51
CA ALA A 193 -5.10 16.26 21.60
C ALA A 193 -4.57 16.71 22.98
N LEU A 194 -3.24 16.76 23.17
CA LEU A 194 -2.61 17.35 24.35
C LEU A 194 -2.70 18.89 24.38
N GLY A 195 -3.16 19.53 23.30
CA GLY A 195 -3.17 20.99 23.16
C GLY A 195 -1.77 21.59 22.97
N LEU A 196 -0.80 20.78 22.57
CA LEU A 196 0.58 21.20 22.35
C LEU A 196 0.86 21.42 20.86
N PRO A 197 1.74 22.37 20.49
CA PRO A 197 2.11 22.59 19.09
C PRO A 197 2.96 21.45 18.49
N GLY A 198 3.57 20.61 19.33
CA GLY A 198 4.57 19.62 18.93
C GLY A 198 5.90 20.24 18.50
N VAL A 199 6.94 19.41 18.39
CA VAL A 199 8.25 19.82 17.88
C VAL A 199 8.57 18.96 16.66
N PRO A 200 8.49 19.50 15.43
CA PRO A 200 8.76 18.74 14.22
C PRO A 200 10.15 18.10 14.24
N LEU A 201 10.23 16.86 13.76
CA LEU A 201 11.51 16.20 13.56
C LEU A 201 12.31 16.97 12.48
N PRO A 202 13.56 17.37 12.73
CA PRO A 202 14.36 18.05 11.73
C PRO A 202 14.51 17.24 10.44
N GLU A 203 14.40 17.90 9.29
CA GLU A 203 14.42 17.22 7.97
C GLU A 203 15.67 16.37 7.74
N HIS A 204 16.84 16.83 8.19
CA HIS A 204 18.08 16.07 8.06
C HIS A 204 18.10 14.79 8.93
N HIS A 205 17.39 14.77 10.05
CA HIS A 205 17.20 13.54 10.84
C HIS A 205 16.26 12.58 10.11
N ALA A 206 15.13 13.08 9.59
CA ALA A 206 14.20 12.28 8.80
C ALA A 206 14.88 11.67 7.57
N ALA A 207 15.66 12.46 6.84
CA ALA A 207 16.42 12.01 5.67
C ALA A 207 17.45 10.93 6.01
N ARG A 208 18.13 11.02 7.16
CA ARG A 208 19.09 10.00 7.59
C ARG A 208 18.40 8.67 7.92
N LEU A 209 17.23 8.70 8.55
CA LEU A 209 16.45 7.50 8.86
C LEU A 209 15.95 6.82 7.58
N ALA A 210 15.50 7.61 6.61
CA ALA A 210 15.01 7.13 5.32
C ALA A 210 16.06 6.36 4.50
N GLN A 211 17.36 6.53 4.75
CA GLN A 211 18.43 5.83 4.02
C GLN A 211 18.39 4.31 4.19
N ALA A 212 17.82 3.81 5.29
CA ALA A 212 17.69 2.38 5.56
C ALA A 212 16.28 1.83 5.26
N ALA A 213 15.39 2.64 4.68
CA ALA A 213 13.98 2.30 4.53
C ALA A 213 13.76 1.02 3.70
N ASP A 214 14.40 0.90 2.53
CA ASP A 214 14.26 -0.27 1.66
C ASP A 214 14.72 -1.56 2.34
N VAL A 215 15.92 -1.54 2.94
CA VAL A 215 16.48 -2.71 3.64
C VAL A 215 15.60 -3.11 4.82
N TYR A 216 15.11 -2.14 5.58
CA TYR A 216 14.23 -2.40 6.72
C TYR A 216 12.87 -2.93 6.27
N ALA A 217 12.31 -2.39 5.19
CA ALA A 217 11.06 -2.83 4.60
C ALA A 217 11.12 -4.29 4.16
N ASP A 218 12.20 -4.70 3.48
CA ASP A 218 12.38 -6.08 3.05
C ASP A 218 12.45 -7.04 4.25
N LEU A 219 13.20 -6.68 5.29
CA LEU A 219 13.29 -7.48 6.51
C LEU A 219 11.94 -7.63 7.21
N LEU A 220 11.14 -6.56 7.26
CA LEU A 220 9.78 -6.58 7.80
C LEU A 220 8.87 -7.48 6.98
N LEU A 221 8.90 -7.38 5.65
CA LEU A 221 8.06 -8.21 4.78
C LEU A 221 8.32 -9.71 4.99
N VAL A 222 9.60 -10.10 5.10
CA VAL A 222 9.96 -11.49 5.42
C VAL A 222 9.49 -11.88 6.83
N ALA A 223 9.58 -10.97 7.80
CA ALA A 223 9.08 -11.23 9.16
C ALA A 223 7.56 -11.46 9.19
N TYR A 224 6.79 -10.63 8.47
CA TYR A 224 5.35 -10.80 8.32
C TYR A 224 5.00 -12.07 7.56
N ALA A 225 5.77 -12.44 6.53
CA ALA A 225 5.57 -13.71 5.83
C ALA A 225 5.75 -14.92 6.76
N ARG A 226 6.79 -14.92 7.63
CA ARG A 226 6.96 -15.96 8.65
C ARG A 226 5.80 -16.01 9.63
N ARG A 227 5.22 -14.86 10.00
CA ARG A 227 4.00 -14.82 10.84
C ARG A 227 2.82 -15.44 10.10
N LEU A 228 2.58 -15.02 8.86
CA LEU A 228 1.47 -15.50 8.04
C LEU A 228 1.56 -17.01 7.79
N ARG A 229 2.75 -17.55 7.50
CA ARG A 229 2.97 -19.01 7.37
C ARG A 229 2.59 -19.80 8.62
N ARG A 230 2.75 -19.22 9.81
CA ARG A 230 2.34 -19.86 11.08
C ARG A 230 0.85 -19.77 11.34
N THR A 231 0.20 -18.69 10.93
CA THR A 231 -1.21 -18.42 11.26
C THR A 231 -2.18 -18.90 10.18
N ASP A 232 -1.79 -18.82 8.91
CA ASP A 232 -2.59 -19.22 7.76
C ASP A 232 -1.67 -19.55 6.55
N PRO A 233 -1.01 -20.73 6.54
CA PRO A 233 -0.08 -21.11 5.48
C PRO A 233 -0.73 -21.18 4.10
N ARG A 234 -2.05 -21.43 4.03
CA ARG A 234 -2.80 -21.56 2.77
C ARG A 234 -2.74 -20.27 1.94
N ALA A 235 -2.69 -19.11 2.61
CA ALA A 235 -2.59 -17.81 1.96
C ALA A 235 -1.39 -17.70 1.00
N LEU A 236 -0.30 -18.44 1.23
CA LEU A 236 0.95 -18.36 0.47
C LEU A 236 1.25 -19.57 -0.42
N LEU A 237 0.44 -20.63 -0.33
CA LEU A 237 0.66 -21.88 -1.06
C LEU A 237 -0.21 -22.00 -2.32
N GLY A 238 -1.38 -21.37 -2.35
CA GLY A 238 -2.39 -21.56 -3.39
C GLY A 238 -3.14 -22.89 -3.24
N GLU A 239 -4.36 -22.99 -3.78
CA GLU A 239 -5.31 -24.10 -3.58
C GLU A 239 -4.73 -25.46 -4.01
N GLU A 240 -3.98 -25.51 -5.12
CA GLU A 240 -3.40 -26.76 -5.64
C GLU A 240 -2.28 -27.35 -4.76
N ARG A 241 -1.51 -26.53 -4.05
CA ARG A 241 -0.37 -27.01 -3.24
C ARG A 241 -0.77 -27.42 -1.83
N VAL A 242 -1.92 -26.95 -1.33
CA VAL A 242 -2.46 -27.36 -0.04
C VAL A 242 -2.89 -28.83 -0.12
N ALA A 243 -3.51 -29.26 -1.22
CA ALA A 243 -3.93 -30.66 -1.41
C ALA A 243 -2.75 -31.66 -1.43
N ALA A 244 -1.59 -31.24 -1.94
CA ALA A 244 -0.40 -32.08 -2.07
C ALA A 244 0.45 -32.20 -0.78
N SER A 245 0.23 -31.34 0.22
CA SER A 245 0.99 -31.33 1.48
C SER A 245 0.25 -32.02 2.64
N SER A 246 -0.98 -32.48 2.39
CA SER A 246 -1.82 -33.25 3.31
C SER A 246 -1.83 -34.77 3.03
N VAL A 247 -0.85 -35.28 2.28
CA VAL A 247 -0.65 -36.72 1.99
C VAL A 247 0.66 -37.21 2.57
#